data_AF-A0A496WU65-F1
#
_entry.id   AF-A0A496WU65-F1
#
_cell.length_a   1.000
_cell.length_b   1.000
_cell.length_c   1.000
_cell.angle_alpha   90.00
_cell.angle_beta   90.00
_cell.angle_gamma   90.00
#
_symmetry.space_group_name_H-M   'P 1'
#
loop_
_entity.id
_entity.type
_entity.pdbx_description
1 polymer ?
#
loop_
_entity_poly.entity_id
_entity_poly.type
_entity_poly.pdbx_seq_one_letter_code
_entity_poly.pdbx_strand_id
1 'polypeptide(L)'
;MRKIKLIIIVLAILVAVSIGAWVVQDNPLETNIVLFGFSTAELPVGLWVLVFFLSGMIIGVALSYPRVFSLKRQSKRAIKTQQKLESELVKKQEHPVTE
;
A
#
# COMPACT_ATOMS: atom_id res chain seq x y z
N MET A 1 -10.12 1.06 9.56
CA MET A 1 -8.77 1.36 9.01
C MET A 1 -8.58 1.01 7.52
N ARG A 2 -8.94 -0.20 7.06
CA ARG A 2 -8.72 -0.61 5.65
C ARG A 2 -9.43 0.28 4.61
N LYS A 3 -10.65 0.75 4.92
CA LYS A 3 -11.42 1.69 4.08
C LYS A 3 -10.79 3.08 4.03
N ILE A 4 -10.37 3.61 5.19
CA ILE A 4 -9.67 4.90 5.30
C ILE A 4 -8.37 4.91 4.48
N LYS A 5 -7.59 3.83 4.55
CA LYS A 5 -6.36 3.71 3.78
C LYS A 5 -6.62 3.71 2.26
N LEU A 6 -7.70 3.07 1.84
CA LEU A 6 -8.12 3.03 0.43
C LEU A 6 -8.60 4.42 -0.03
N ILE A 7 -9.34 5.14 0.82
CA ILE A 7 -9.76 6.53 0.56
C ILE A 7 -8.55 7.46 0.42
N ILE A 8 -7.54 7.35 1.29
CA ILE A 8 -6.33 8.17 1.19
C ILE A 8 -5.56 7.89 -0.11
N ILE A 9 -5.46 6.61 -0.50
CA ILE A 9 -4.80 6.22 -1.76
C ILE A 9 -5.58 6.79 -2.96
N VAL A 10 -6.90 6.63 -2.98
CA VAL A 10 -7.75 7.17 -4.05
C VAL A 10 -7.64 8.69 -4.12
N LEU A 11 -7.62 9.39 -2.98
CA LEU A 11 -7.46 10.84 -2.94
C LEU A 11 -6.08 11.27 -3.45
N ALA A 12 -5.01 10.57 -3.08
CA ALA A 12 -3.67 10.84 -3.58
C ALA A 12 -3.57 10.63 -5.09
N ILE A 13 -4.19 9.57 -5.63
CA ILE A 13 -4.29 9.33 -7.07
C ILE A 13 -5.06 10.46 -7.76
N LEU A 14 -6.21 10.86 -7.19
CA LEU A 14 -7.04 11.92 -7.75
C LEU A 14 -6.26 13.23 -7.84
N VAL A 15 -5.57 13.62 -6.76
CA VAL A 15 -4.74 14.84 -6.71
C VAL A 15 -3.61 14.75 -7.74
N ALA A 16 -2.92 13.63 -7.86
CA ALA A 16 -1.85 13.47 -8.83
C ALA A 16 -2.35 13.56 -10.28
N VAL A 17 -3.51 12.97 -10.58
CA VAL A 17 -4.14 13.09 -11.91
C VAL A 17 -4.57 14.53 -12.18
N SER A 18 -5.17 15.22 -11.20
CA SER A 18 -5.57 16.63 -11.34
C SER A 18 -4.37 17.54 -11.56
N ILE A 19 -3.28 17.35 -10.82
CA ILE A 19 -2.04 18.12 -11.01
C ILE A 19 -1.42 17.80 -12.38
N GLY A 20 -1.37 16.52 -12.77
CA GLY A 20 -0.87 16.11 -14.09
C GLY A 20 -1.68 16.77 -15.23
N ALA A 21 -3.01 16.73 -15.13
CA ALA A 21 -3.91 17.36 -16.09
C ALA A 21 -3.73 18.89 -16.15
N TRP A 22 -3.61 19.55 -15.00
CA TRP A 22 -3.32 20.98 -14.92
C TRP A 22 -1.99 21.30 -15.62
N VAL A 23 -0.93 20.54 -15.32
CA VAL A 23 0.41 20.76 -15.91
C VAL A 23 0.40 20.53 -17.42
N VAL A 24 -0.31 19.53 -17.94
CA VAL A 24 -0.46 19.34 -19.40
C VAL A 24 -1.18 20.53 -20.05
N GLN A 25 -2.23 21.04 -19.40
CA GLN A 25 -2.99 22.16 -19.94
C GLN A 25 -2.17 23.46 -19.99
N ASP A 26 -1.37 23.72 -18.95
CA ASP A 26 -0.61 24.96 -18.79
C ASP A 26 0.76 24.90 -19.52
N ASN A 27 1.29 23.70 -19.74
CA ASN A 27 2.56 23.46 -20.42
C ASN A 27 2.37 22.43 -21.54
N PRO A 28 1.76 22.83 -22.68
CA PRO A 28 1.58 21.95 -23.84
C PRO A 28 2.88 21.65 -24.59
N LEU A 29 4.01 22.23 -24.17
CA LEU A 29 5.32 21.98 -24.75
C LEU A 29 5.71 20.51 -24.51
N GLU A 30 5.86 19.78 -25.61
CA GLU A 30 6.37 18.43 -25.62
C GLU A 30 7.84 18.46 -25.20
N THR A 31 8.16 17.75 -24.11
CA THR A 31 9.52 17.74 -23.56
C THR A 31 10.10 16.35 -23.65
N ASN A 32 11.34 16.28 -24.14
CA ASN A 32 12.14 15.06 -24.07
C ASN A 32 12.78 14.95 -22.68
N ILE A 33 12.47 13.90 -21.91
CA ILE A 33 13.15 13.63 -20.65
C ILE A 33 14.31 12.66 -20.92
N VAL A 34 15.54 13.07 -20.57
CA VAL A 34 16.67 12.15 -20.63
C VAL A 34 16.72 11.37 -19.33
N LEU A 35 16.44 10.07 -19.39
CA LEU A 35 16.47 9.14 -18.26
C LEU A 35 17.70 8.26 -18.35
N PHE A 36 18.62 8.37 -17.37
CA PHE A 36 19.84 7.56 -17.31
C PHE A 36 20.66 7.58 -18.62
N GLY A 37 20.63 8.70 -19.36
CA GLY A 37 21.31 8.85 -20.65
C GLY A 37 20.51 8.41 -21.88
N PHE A 38 19.30 7.85 -21.70
CA PHE A 38 18.39 7.52 -22.79
C PHE A 38 17.38 8.64 -23.00
N SER A 39 17.33 9.19 -24.21
CA SER A 39 16.22 10.06 -24.63
C SER A 39 14.94 9.24 -24.70
N THR A 40 13.94 9.65 -23.92
CA THR A 40 12.62 9.03 -23.99
C THR A 40 11.77 9.65 -25.08
N ALA A 41 10.60 9.08 -25.34
CA ALA A 41 9.65 9.68 -26.26
C ALA A 41 9.27 11.11 -25.82
N GLU A 42 9.00 11.97 -26.81
CA GLU A 42 8.46 13.31 -26.60
C GLU A 42 7.03 13.18 -26.09
N LEU A 43 6.83 13.52 -24.83
CA LEU A 43 5.51 13.55 -24.22
C LEU A 43 5.35 14.84 -23.42
N PRO A 44 4.11 15.33 -23.25
CA PRO A 44 3.83 16.41 -22.33
C PRO A 44 4.35 16.10 -20.93
N VAL A 45 4.94 17.10 -20.27
CA VAL A 45 5.53 16.98 -18.93
C VAL A 45 4.55 16.34 -17.93
N GLY A 46 3.26 16.72 -18.00
CA GLY A 46 2.27 16.17 -17.08
C GLY A 46 2.02 14.66 -17.24
N LEU A 47 2.23 14.10 -18.43
CA LEU A 47 2.17 12.66 -18.66
C LEU A 47 3.38 11.95 -18.02
N TRP A 48 4.57 12.55 -18.09
CA TRP A 48 5.74 12.06 -17.37
C TRP A 48 5.53 12.05 -15.85
N VAL A 49 5.01 13.15 -15.30
CA VAL A 49 4.66 13.24 -13.86
C VAL A 49 3.71 12.11 -13.47
N LEU A 50 2.70 11.83 -14.30
CA LEU A 50 1.74 10.76 -14.03
C LEU A 50 2.40 9.37 -14.05
N VAL A 51 3.27 9.10 -15.04
CA VAL A 51 4.00 7.83 -15.15
C VAL A 51 4.91 7.60 -13.94
N PHE A 52 5.69 8.61 -13.54
CA PHE A 52 6.55 8.51 -12.36
C PHE A 52 5.75 8.32 -11.09
N PHE A 53 4.65 9.05 -10.94
CA PHE A 53 3.77 8.89 -9.79
C PHE A 53 3.17 7.47 -9.71
N LEU A 54 2.66 6.94 -10.83
CA LEU A 54 2.15 5.57 -10.90
C LEU A 54 3.24 4.55 -10.53
N SER A 55 4.44 4.72 -11.09
CA SER A 55 5.57 3.82 -10.81
C SER A 55 5.94 3.84 -9.32
N GLY A 56 6.00 5.03 -8.71
CA GLY A 56 6.27 5.20 -7.29
C GLY A 56 5.20 4.55 -6.40
N MET A 57 3.92 4.66 -6.78
CA MET A 57 2.84 3.96 -6.06
C MET A 57 2.97 2.44 -6.17
N ILE A 58 3.24 1.91 -7.36
CA ILE A 58 3.41 0.46 -7.57
C ILE A 58 4.56 -0.05 -6.70
N ILE A 59 5.69 0.65 -6.70
CA ILE A 59 6.86 0.32 -5.87
C ILE A 59 6.49 0.40 -4.38
N GLY A 60 5.84 1.49 -3.95
CA GLY A 60 5.43 1.67 -2.56
C GLY A 60 4.50 0.56 -2.07
N VAL A 61 3.54 0.14 -2.90
CA VAL A 61 2.66 -0.99 -2.61
C VAL A 61 3.44 -2.30 -2.58
N ALA A 62 4.30 -2.57 -3.57
CA ALA A 62 5.10 -3.78 -3.66
C ALA A 62 6.01 -3.95 -2.44
N LEU A 63 6.66 -2.88 -1.97
CA LEU A 63 7.51 -2.88 -0.79
C LEU A 63 6.70 -3.03 0.52
N SER A 64 5.49 -2.47 0.57
CA SER A 64 4.65 -2.53 1.79
C SER A 64 3.91 -3.86 1.94
N TYR A 65 3.59 -4.53 0.83
CA TYR A 65 2.81 -5.76 0.81
C TYR A 65 3.39 -6.90 1.68
N PRO A 66 4.68 -7.27 1.59
CA PRO A 66 5.23 -8.38 2.37
C PRO A 66 5.17 -8.12 3.88
N ARG A 67 5.38 -6.88 4.31
CA ARG A 67 5.33 -6.49 5.74
C ARG A 67 3.91 -6.55 6.29
N VAL A 68 2.92 -6.11 5.52
CA VAL A 68 1.50 -6.20 5.92
C VAL A 68 1.03 -7.66 5.97
N PHE A 69 1.50 -8.50 5.04
CA PHE A 69 1.16 -9.92 5.02
C PHE A 69 1.75 -10.68 6.21
N SER A 70 3.02 -10.44 6.54
CA SER A 70 3.68 -11.08 7.69
C SER A 70 3.01 -10.69 9.01
N LEU A 71 2.71 -9.40 9.21
CA LEU A 71 1.98 -8.91 10.38
C LEU A 71 0.59 -9.54 10.52
N LYS A 72 -0.16 -9.68 9.42
CA LYS A 72 -1.45 -10.39 9.43
C LYS A 72 -1.31 -11.85 9.84
N ARG A 73 -0.27 -12.54 9.36
CA ARG A 73 -0.03 -13.95 9.68
C ARG A 73 0.34 -14.13 11.15
N GLN A 74 1.16 -13.24 11.69
CA GLN A 74 1.53 -13.22 13.10
C GLN A 74 0.32 -12.95 14.00
N SER A 75 -0.51 -11.96 13.66
CA SER A 75 -1.75 -11.65 14.39
C SER A 75 -2.70 -12.86 14.43
N LYS A 76 -2.90 -13.55 13.29
CA LYS A 76 -3.73 -14.77 13.27
C LYS A 76 -3.17 -15.91 14.13
N ARG A 77 -1.84 -16.04 14.22
CA ARG A 77 -1.20 -17.03 15.09
C ARG A 77 -1.40 -16.67 16.56
N ALA A 78 -1.17 -15.41 16.93
CA ALA A 78 -1.36 -14.93 18.30
C ALA A 78 -2.79 -15.17 18.81
N ILE A 79 -3.80 -14.87 17.99
CA ILE A 79 -5.21 -15.10 18.33
C ILE A 79 -5.50 -16.59 18.57
N LYS A 80 -5.00 -17.47 17.69
CA LYS A 80 -5.16 -18.93 17.85
C LYS A 80 -4.50 -19.45 19.12
N THR A 81 -3.33 -18.91 19.48
CA THR A 81 -2.63 -19.27 20.70
C THR A 81 -3.43 -18.84 21.95
N GLN A 82 -3.97 -17.63 21.96
CA GLN A 82 -4.83 -17.16 23.07
C GLN A 82 -6.06 -18.05 23.25
N GLN A 83 -6.76 -18.39 22.17
CA GLN A 83 -7.94 -19.26 22.23
C GLN A 83 -7.62 -20.66 22.81
N LYS A 84 -6.45 -21.22 22.47
CA LYS A 84 -6.00 -22.51 23.04
C LYS A 84 -5.74 -22.40 24.53
N LEU A 85 -5.01 -21.38 24.96
CA LEU A 85 -4.74 -21.12 26.38
C LEU A 85 -6.03 -20.95 27.19
N GLU A 86 -6.99 -20.17 26.67
CA GLU A 86 -8.30 -20.00 27.31
C GLU A 86 -9.04 -21.34 27.43
N SER A 87 -9.05 -22.16 26.38
CA SER A 87 -9.70 -23.48 26.42
C SER A 87 -9.04 -24.46 27.39
N GLU A 88 -7.71 -24.40 27.54
CA GLU A 88 -6.98 -25.21 28.51
C GLU A 88 -7.24 -24.75 29.95
N LEU A 89 -7.36 -23.43 30.18
CA LEU A 89 -7.71 -22.88 31.49
C LEU A 89 -9.13 -23.30 31.91
N VAL A 90 -10.11 -23.21 31.02
CA VAL A 90 -11.48 -23.66 31.29
C VAL A 90 -11.51 -25.15 31.62
N LYS A 91 -10.82 -25.97 30.82
CA LYS A 91 -10.74 -27.43 31.06
C LYS A 91 -10.09 -27.78 32.40
N LYS A 92 -9.08 -27.00 32.83
CA LYS A 92 -8.41 -27.18 34.13
C LYS A 92 -9.26 -26.71 35.32
N GLN A 93 -10.20 -25.79 35.09
CA GLN A 93 -11.18 -25.38 36.10
C GLN A 93 -12.34 -26.39 36.25
N GLU A 94 -12.74 -27.06 35.16
CA GLU A 94 -13.80 -28.09 35.19
C GLU A 94 -13.34 -29.42 35.80
N HIS A 95 -12.05 -29.74 35.73
CA HIS A 95 -11.44 -30.84 36.48
C HIS A 95 -10.50 -30.27 37.55
N PRO A 96 -11.01 -29.84 38.71
CA PRO A 96 -10.15 -29.55 39.84
C PRO A 96 -9.45 -30.86 40.20
N VAL A 97 -8.12 -30.82 40.23
CA VAL A 97 -7.29 -31.93 40.67
C VAL A 97 -7.70 -32.24 42.11
N THR A 98 -8.52 -33.27 42.29
CA THR A 98 -8.75 -33.89 43.59
C THR A 98 -7.48 -34.67 43.90
N GLU A 99 -6.57 -34.04 44.63
CA GLU A 99 -5.50 -34.74 45.37
C GLU A 99 -6.09 -35.66 46.44
#